data_AF-W8F4D9-F1
#
_entry.id   AF-W8F4D9-F1
#
_cell.length_a   1.000
_cell.length_b   1.000
_cell.length_c   1.000
_cell.angle_alpha   90.00
_cell.angle_beta   90.00
_cell.angle_gamma   90.00
#
_symmetry.space_group_name_H-M   'P 1'
#
loop_
_entity.id
_entity.type
_entity.pdbx_description
1 polymer ?
#
loop_
_entity_poly.entity_id
_entity_poly.type
_entity_poly.pdbx_seq_one_letter_code
_entity_poly.pdbx_strand_id
1 'polypeptide(L)'
;MLSARLSSAPFQKVAAPLRFLTALLLLLSGAHLSLAQVQLRGVVRDKETREVLPFASVAVPGTSNGTSTNMEGEFTLVVSQLPITLQISELGHVKDTLRVTSGAAALDVALAPATIVLPEVKVASFPFQMVDRAFRNLQRNYRRAYYGKAFYRQITRIDDKPTELQEVVWNVKSNPARIEGTTLAQGRYAAVQAPINLSNFSVYTRKFGLFDAQQDSTTSLALLSPNVEKNYLLELKGIVGEDSTGGVAEISFETRPEVKYRAQGTIWIDIETNQVVRYRMVQPSFTGSTNNLRQKFTDAKLTIEMAFRPGGKASVAPLELMKMDLTTNLAEPGKQPLAINVSSFTYFFDQATKATGLPYARATLTDRDLDAIKAKPYDPEFWANNPVVKRTPAEEEVVSAFEKKGAFGSMVKKPAPKAPIRR
;
A
#
# COMPACT_ATOMS: atom_id res chain seq x y z
N MET A 1 -5.95 -20.91 -104.00
CA MET A 1 -6.72 -19.78 -103.46
C MET A 1 -7.15 -20.14 -102.04
N LEU A 2 -6.55 -19.54 -101.02
CA LEU A 2 -7.22 -18.86 -99.89
C LEU A 2 -6.17 -18.43 -98.87
N SER A 3 -6.26 -17.16 -98.47
CA SER A 3 -5.50 -16.48 -97.44
C SER A 3 -6.04 -16.83 -96.05
N ALA A 4 -5.18 -16.99 -95.05
CA ALA A 4 -5.55 -16.91 -93.64
C ALA A 4 -4.46 -16.19 -92.83
N ARG A 5 -4.79 -15.00 -92.32
CA ARG A 5 -4.12 -14.33 -91.19
C ARG A 5 -4.70 -14.86 -89.88
N LEU A 6 -3.93 -14.83 -88.79
CA LEU A 6 -4.31 -14.52 -87.38
C LEU A 6 -3.04 -14.74 -86.52
N SER A 7 -2.39 -13.69 -86.01
CA SER A 7 -2.65 -12.92 -84.77
C SER A 7 -1.86 -13.46 -83.56
N SER A 8 -0.76 -12.78 -83.23
CA SER A 8 0.08 -12.99 -82.05
C SER A 8 -0.56 -12.37 -80.79
N ALA A 9 -0.74 -13.15 -79.72
CA ALA A 9 -1.10 -12.66 -78.39
C ALA A 9 0.13 -12.11 -77.64
N PRO A 10 0.04 -11.02 -76.85
CA PRO A 10 1.16 -10.53 -76.06
C PRO A 10 1.19 -11.16 -74.66
N PHE A 11 2.39 -11.47 -74.18
CA PHE A 11 2.68 -11.83 -72.79
C PHE A 11 2.46 -10.62 -71.87
N GLN A 12 1.51 -10.72 -70.93
CA GLN A 12 1.37 -9.75 -69.84
C GLN A 12 2.41 -10.03 -68.75
N LYS A 13 3.34 -9.08 -68.54
CA LYS A 13 4.23 -9.06 -67.37
C LYS A 13 3.41 -8.64 -66.14
N VAL A 14 3.23 -9.55 -65.18
CA VAL A 14 2.67 -9.23 -63.86
C VAL A 14 3.78 -8.56 -63.03
N ALA A 15 3.90 -7.25 -63.14
CA ALA A 15 4.70 -6.46 -62.21
C ALA A 15 3.89 -6.30 -60.91
N ALA A 16 4.16 -7.13 -59.90
CA ALA A 16 3.67 -6.85 -58.56
C ALA A 16 4.20 -5.47 -58.12
N PRO A 17 3.35 -4.56 -57.63
CA PRO A 17 3.77 -3.18 -57.43
C PRO A 17 4.74 -3.10 -56.25
N LEU A 18 5.97 -2.65 -56.51
CA LEU A 18 7.03 -2.42 -55.53
C LEU A 18 6.56 -1.65 -54.28
N ARG A 19 5.50 -0.84 -54.43
CA ARG A 19 4.80 -0.09 -53.37
C ARG A 19 4.10 -0.99 -52.33
N PHE A 20 3.59 -2.14 -52.73
CA PHE A 20 2.96 -3.10 -51.82
C PHE A 20 4.00 -3.79 -50.94
N LEU A 21 5.19 -4.07 -51.51
CA LEU A 21 6.31 -4.65 -50.78
C LEU A 21 6.90 -3.65 -49.77
N THR A 22 6.96 -2.35 -50.12
CA THR A 22 7.39 -1.29 -49.19
C THR A 22 6.38 -1.05 -48.07
N ALA A 23 5.07 -1.05 -48.38
CA ALA A 23 4.02 -0.95 -47.36
C ALA A 23 4.03 -2.15 -46.40
N LEU A 24 4.28 -3.36 -46.90
CA LEU A 24 4.42 -4.56 -46.09
C LEU A 24 5.68 -4.53 -45.21
N LEU A 25 6.81 -4.03 -45.71
CA LEU A 25 8.02 -3.83 -44.90
C LEU A 25 7.82 -2.76 -43.80
N LEU A 26 7.09 -1.68 -44.08
CA LEU A 26 6.75 -0.65 -43.09
C LEU A 26 5.82 -1.20 -42.00
N LEU A 27 4.83 -2.02 -42.38
CA LEU A 27 3.95 -2.73 -41.44
C LEU A 27 4.70 -3.74 -40.56
N LEU A 28 5.70 -4.42 -41.09
CA LEU A 28 6.54 -5.37 -40.34
C LEU A 28 7.57 -4.67 -39.43
N SER A 29 8.02 -3.46 -39.77
CA SER A 29 8.91 -2.65 -38.91
C SER A 29 8.21 -2.03 -37.70
N GLY A 30 6.87 -1.99 -37.71
CA GLY A 30 6.03 -1.52 -36.60
C GLY A 30 5.70 -2.58 -35.56
N ALA A 31 6.17 -3.83 -35.72
CA ALA A 31 6.11 -4.85 -34.69
C ALA A 31 7.15 -4.53 -33.60
N HIS A 32 6.86 -3.49 -32.82
CA HIS A 32 7.61 -3.20 -31.61
C HIS A 32 7.64 -4.47 -30.75
N LEU A 33 8.85 -4.94 -30.45
CA LEU A 33 9.09 -5.92 -29.40
C LEU A 33 8.44 -5.40 -28.13
N SER A 34 7.25 -5.92 -27.82
CA SER A 34 6.71 -5.86 -26.47
C SER A 34 7.75 -6.53 -25.58
N LEU A 35 8.48 -5.74 -24.80
CA LEU A 35 9.26 -6.28 -23.69
C LEU A 35 8.25 -6.91 -22.74
N ALA A 36 8.13 -8.23 -22.81
CA ALA A 36 7.22 -8.98 -21.97
C ALA A 36 7.64 -8.77 -20.51
N GLN A 37 6.84 -8.02 -19.77
CA GLN A 37 7.02 -7.85 -18.34
C GLN A 37 6.78 -9.21 -17.67
N VAL A 38 7.69 -9.61 -16.78
CA VAL A 38 7.57 -10.86 -16.03
C VAL A 38 7.03 -10.55 -14.64
N GLN A 39 5.93 -11.20 -14.27
CA GLN A 39 5.36 -11.09 -12.94
C GLN A 39 5.94 -12.19 -12.03
N LEU A 40 6.69 -11.80 -11.02
CA LEU A 40 7.17 -12.67 -9.95
C LEU A 40 6.16 -12.69 -8.82
N ARG A 41 5.91 -13.86 -8.24
CA ARG A 41 5.04 -14.05 -7.07
C ARG A 41 5.77 -14.90 -6.07
N GLY A 42 5.53 -14.68 -4.78
CA GLY A 42 6.11 -15.54 -3.76
C GLY A 42 5.58 -15.26 -2.37
N VAL A 43 6.14 -15.99 -1.41
CA VAL A 43 5.95 -15.81 0.02
C VAL A 43 7.31 -15.68 0.70
N VAL A 44 7.40 -14.82 1.71
CA VAL A 44 8.57 -14.69 2.58
C VAL A 44 8.18 -15.23 3.96
N ARG A 45 9.04 -16.07 4.53
CA ARG A 45 8.81 -16.74 5.81
C ARG A 45 10.06 -16.66 6.68
N ASP A 46 9.83 -16.79 7.97
CA ASP A 46 10.87 -17.06 8.94
C ASP A 46 11.44 -18.46 8.65
N LYS A 47 12.77 -18.58 8.59
CA LYS A 47 13.45 -19.84 8.29
C LYS A 47 13.32 -20.86 9.41
N GLU A 48 13.22 -20.43 10.66
CA GLU A 48 13.13 -21.26 11.85
C GLU A 48 11.67 -21.61 12.18
N THR A 49 10.80 -20.60 12.33
CA THR A 49 9.42 -20.81 12.76
C THR A 49 8.48 -21.19 11.61
N ARG A 50 8.89 -20.92 10.37
CA ARG A 50 8.06 -21.04 9.14
C ARG A 50 6.84 -20.11 9.12
N GLU A 51 6.72 -19.22 10.10
CA GLU A 51 5.71 -18.17 10.12
C GLU A 51 5.92 -17.21 8.94
N VAL A 52 4.83 -16.64 8.45
CA VAL A 52 4.87 -15.68 7.35
C VAL A 52 5.49 -14.37 7.83
N LEU A 53 6.34 -13.76 7.00
CA LEU A 53 6.96 -12.49 7.31
C LEU A 53 6.25 -11.36 6.59
N PRO A 54 5.34 -10.63 7.29
CA PRO A 54 4.69 -9.50 6.70
C PRO A 54 5.67 -8.32 6.59
N PHE A 55 5.45 -7.48 5.57
CA PHE A 55 6.21 -6.25 5.35
C PHE A 55 7.71 -6.45 5.08
N ALA A 56 8.11 -7.64 4.63
CA ALA A 56 9.43 -7.88 4.10
C ALA A 56 9.57 -7.16 2.75
N SER A 57 10.60 -6.31 2.64
CA SER A 57 10.96 -5.62 1.40
C SER A 57 11.57 -6.62 0.42
N VAL A 58 11.12 -6.58 -0.83
CA VAL A 58 11.60 -7.38 -1.97
C VAL A 58 11.96 -6.41 -3.10
N ALA A 59 13.25 -6.15 -3.31
CA ALA A 59 13.72 -5.11 -4.23
C ALA A 59 14.72 -5.64 -5.26
N VAL A 60 14.82 -4.97 -6.41
CA VAL A 60 15.90 -5.19 -7.38
C VAL A 60 17.05 -4.21 -7.05
N PRO A 61 18.23 -4.70 -6.63
CA PRO A 61 19.34 -3.86 -6.20
C PRO A 61 19.72 -2.80 -7.24
N GLY A 62 19.99 -1.57 -6.78
CA GLY A 62 20.39 -0.46 -7.63
C GLY A 62 19.25 0.19 -8.44
N THR A 63 18.00 -0.23 -8.22
CA THR A 63 16.82 0.35 -8.89
C THR A 63 15.75 0.79 -7.89
N SER A 64 14.74 1.52 -8.35
CA SER A 64 13.53 1.81 -7.57
C SER A 64 12.45 0.72 -7.71
N ASN A 65 12.75 -0.38 -8.42
CA ASN A 65 11.81 -1.47 -8.64
C ASN A 65 11.82 -2.42 -7.43
N GLY A 66 10.69 -2.54 -6.76
CA GLY A 66 10.53 -3.36 -5.57
C GLY A 66 9.09 -3.33 -5.04
N THR A 67 8.80 -4.25 -4.13
CA THR A 67 7.53 -4.41 -3.43
C THR A 67 7.80 -4.80 -1.97
N SER A 68 6.76 -4.92 -1.16
CA SER A 68 6.81 -5.65 0.11
C SER A 68 5.80 -6.78 0.16
N THR A 69 5.96 -7.66 1.13
CA THR A 69 5.00 -8.70 1.45
C THR A 69 3.78 -8.16 2.22
N ASN A 70 2.63 -8.82 2.04
CA ASN A 70 1.39 -8.55 2.76
C ASN A 70 1.35 -9.28 4.13
N MET A 71 0.20 -9.28 4.81
CA MET A 71 0.01 -9.93 6.12
C MET A 71 0.29 -11.44 6.11
N GLU A 72 0.07 -12.09 4.98
CA GLU A 72 0.31 -13.51 4.74
C GLU A 72 1.74 -13.77 4.23
N GLY A 73 2.62 -12.76 4.29
CA GLY A 73 4.00 -12.85 3.82
C GLY A 73 4.12 -12.93 2.30
N GLU A 74 3.05 -12.74 1.55
CA GLU A 74 3.07 -12.89 0.10
C GLU A 74 3.41 -11.59 -0.63
N PHE A 75 4.15 -11.68 -1.73
CA PHE A 75 4.50 -10.55 -2.59
C PHE A 75 4.20 -10.81 -4.07
N THR A 76 4.18 -9.72 -4.84
CA THR A 76 4.11 -9.72 -6.30
C THR A 76 5.00 -8.59 -6.82
N LEU A 77 5.94 -8.90 -7.72
CA LEU A 77 6.86 -7.92 -8.29
C LEU A 77 6.92 -8.06 -9.82
N VAL A 78 6.70 -6.97 -10.54
CA VAL A 78 6.81 -6.96 -12.00
C VAL A 78 8.21 -6.49 -12.40
N VAL A 79 8.88 -7.24 -13.28
CA VAL A 79 10.25 -6.98 -13.70
C VAL A 79 10.34 -6.97 -15.23
N SER A 80 11.24 -6.15 -15.77
CA SER A 80 11.35 -5.92 -17.21
C SER A 80 12.02 -7.06 -17.98
N GLN A 81 12.84 -7.85 -17.30
CA GLN A 81 13.56 -8.98 -17.87
C GLN A 81 14.02 -9.94 -16.76
N LEU A 82 14.41 -11.15 -17.17
CA LEU A 82 15.09 -12.15 -16.35
C LEU A 82 16.38 -12.59 -17.08
N PRO A 83 17.41 -13.10 -16.38
CA PRO A 83 17.47 -13.28 -14.93
C PRO A 83 17.72 -11.98 -14.16
N ILE A 84 17.30 -11.94 -12.90
CA ILE A 84 17.58 -10.82 -11.98
C ILE A 84 18.03 -11.35 -10.62
N THR A 85 18.58 -10.45 -9.81
CA THR A 85 18.76 -10.69 -8.37
C THR A 85 17.75 -9.86 -7.61
N LEU A 86 16.99 -10.51 -6.74
CA LEU A 86 16.17 -9.86 -5.71
C LEU A 86 16.98 -9.74 -4.43
N GLN A 87 16.81 -8.64 -3.71
CA GLN A 87 17.24 -8.47 -2.33
C GLN A 87 15.99 -8.45 -1.46
N ILE A 88 15.95 -9.36 -0.50
CA ILE A 88 14.84 -9.52 0.43
C ILE A 88 15.32 -9.15 1.84
N SER A 89 14.58 -8.30 2.53
CA SER A 89 14.92 -7.88 3.88
C SER A 89 13.66 -7.66 4.71
N GLU A 90 13.65 -8.19 5.92
CA GLU A 90 12.66 -7.91 6.94
C GLU A 90 13.42 -7.44 8.18
N LEU A 91 12.80 -6.57 8.97
CA LEU A 91 13.44 -5.87 10.08
C LEU A 91 14.05 -6.82 11.12
N GLY A 92 13.40 -7.93 11.42
CA GLY A 92 13.83 -8.95 12.39
C GLY A 92 14.75 -10.02 11.81
N HIS A 93 15.16 -9.90 10.54
CA HIS A 93 15.81 -10.98 9.80
C HIS A 93 17.08 -10.54 9.06
N VAL A 94 18.00 -11.50 8.88
CA VAL A 94 19.16 -11.35 8.03
C VAL A 94 18.68 -11.18 6.59
N LYS A 95 19.15 -10.11 5.96
CA LYS A 95 18.87 -9.82 4.55
C LYS A 95 19.44 -10.93 3.66
N ASP A 96 18.66 -11.37 2.70
CA ASP A 96 19.08 -12.39 1.74
C ASP A 96 18.96 -11.89 0.30
N THR A 97 19.64 -12.56 -0.62
CA THR A 97 19.55 -12.30 -2.06
C THR A 97 19.16 -13.55 -2.82
N LEU A 98 18.18 -13.42 -3.70
CA LEU A 98 17.66 -14.53 -4.51
C LEU A 98 17.85 -14.24 -5.99
N ARG A 99 18.62 -15.08 -6.69
CA ARG A 99 18.71 -15.04 -8.15
C ARG A 99 17.49 -15.71 -8.75
N VAL A 100 16.70 -14.97 -9.53
CA VAL A 100 15.50 -15.46 -10.20
C VAL A 100 15.77 -15.57 -11.70
N THR A 101 15.56 -16.77 -12.25
CA THR A 101 15.80 -17.08 -13.67
C THR A 101 14.50 -17.37 -14.45
N SER A 102 13.39 -17.64 -13.76
CA SER A 102 12.07 -17.89 -14.33
C SER A 102 10.97 -17.27 -13.46
N GLY A 103 9.90 -16.77 -14.10
CA GLY A 103 8.70 -16.26 -13.41
C GLY A 103 7.54 -17.24 -13.36
N ALA A 104 7.72 -18.48 -13.83
CA ALA A 104 6.64 -19.46 -13.92
C ALA A 104 6.23 -20.07 -12.56
N ALA A 105 7.17 -20.20 -11.64
CA ALA A 105 6.94 -20.77 -10.31
C ALA A 105 6.85 -19.67 -9.24
N ALA A 106 6.02 -19.92 -8.22
CA ALA A 106 6.00 -19.07 -7.03
C ALA A 106 7.30 -19.26 -6.24
N LEU A 107 7.87 -18.15 -5.75
CA LEU A 107 9.07 -18.12 -4.93
C LEU A 107 8.69 -18.39 -3.45
N ASP A 108 9.39 -19.30 -2.78
CA ASP A 108 9.34 -19.46 -1.32
C ASP A 108 10.68 -18.99 -0.76
N VAL A 109 10.68 -17.84 -0.09
CA VAL A 109 11.88 -17.19 0.45
C VAL A 109 11.86 -17.36 1.96
N ALA A 110 12.93 -17.92 2.53
CA ALA A 110 13.06 -18.10 3.96
C ALA A 110 14.21 -17.23 4.48
N LEU A 111 13.90 -16.23 5.30
CA LEU A 111 14.93 -15.38 5.92
C LEU A 111 15.34 -15.96 7.27
N ALA A 112 16.63 -15.95 7.58
CA ALA A 112 17.12 -16.33 8.90
C ALA A 112 16.85 -15.20 9.90
N PRO A 113 16.42 -15.48 11.15
CA PRO A 113 16.29 -14.45 12.18
C PRO A 113 17.60 -13.70 12.38
N ALA A 114 17.52 -12.38 12.53
CA ALA A 114 18.67 -11.56 12.86
C ALA A 114 18.92 -11.61 14.37
N THR A 115 20.19 -11.60 14.75
CA THR A 115 20.58 -11.49 16.16
C THR A 115 20.23 -10.10 16.65
N ILE A 116 19.37 -10.01 17.67
CA ILE A 116 19.09 -8.75 18.35
C ILE A 116 20.24 -8.45 19.29
N VAL A 117 20.99 -7.39 19.01
CA VAL A 117 22.01 -6.89 19.95
C VAL A 117 21.31 -5.93 20.90
N LEU A 118 21.19 -6.35 22.16
CA LEU A 118 20.83 -5.42 23.23
C LEU A 118 22.04 -4.52 23.50
N PRO A 119 21.92 -3.20 23.30
CA PRO A 119 23.02 -2.33 23.61
C PRO A 119 23.29 -2.35 25.12
N GLU A 120 24.57 -2.45 25.48
CA GLU A 120 25.05 -2.17 26.84
C GLU A 120 24.47 -0.81 27.28
N VAL A 121 23.97 -0.72 28.53
CA VAL A 121 23.12 0.37 29.04
C VAL A 121 23.51 1.73 28.45
N LYS A 122 22.86 2.11 27.35
CA LYS A 122 23.08 3.42 26.74
C LYS A 122 22.39 4.43 27.63
N VAL A 123 23.06 5.57 27.86
CA VAL A 123 22.52 6.70 28.60
C VAL A 123 21.09 6.98 28.12
N ALA A 124 20.17 7.26 29.06
CA ALA A 124 18.74 7.48 28.78
C ALA A 124 18.44 8.48 27.65
N SER A 125 19.41 9.31 27.25
CA SER A 125 19.31 10.27 26.15
C SER A 125 19.42 9.66 24.74
N PHE A 126 19.97 8.46 24.57
CA PHE A 126 20.23 7.89 23.24
C PHE A 126 18.97 7.66 22.38
N PRO A 127 17.86 7.08 22.91
CA PRO A 127 16.61 6.96 22.14
C PRO A 127 16.04 8.33 21.73
N PHE A 128 16.13 9.34 22.60
CA PHE A 128 15.68 10.71 22.29
C PHE A 128 16.50 11.32 21.16
N GLN A 129 17.82 11.15 21.17
CA GLN A 129 18.67 11.62 20.06
C GLN A 129 18.31 10.96 18.73
N MET A 130 17.99 9.67 18.72
CA MET A 130 17.57 8.97 17.50
C MET A 130 16.25 9.52 16.95
N VAL A 131 15.25 9.70 17.81
CA VAL A 131 13.94 10.27 17.41
C VAL A 131 14.09 11.72 16.95
N ASP A 132 14.92 12.54 17.63
CA ASP A 132 15.21 13.92 17.21
C ASP A 132 15.92 13.96 15.84
N ARG A 133 16.93 13.11 15.61
CA ARG A 133 17.60 13.03 14.30
C ARG A 133 16.65 12.58 13.20
N ALA A 134 15.76 11.62 13.46
CA ALA A 134 14.74 11.19 12.52
C ALA A 134 13.72 12.30 12.23
N PHE A 135 13.29 13.05 13.25
CA PHE A 135 12.45 14.23 13.09
C PHE A 135 13.13 15.28 12.21
N ARG A 136 14.40 15.63 12.49
CA ARG A 136 15.17 16.58 11.67
C ARG A 136 15.37 16.08 10.25
N ASN A 137 15.53 14.77 10.04
CA ASN A 137 15.64 14.17 8.71
C ASN A 137 14.32 14.32 7.93
N LEU A 138 13.18 14.03 8.56
CA LEU A 138 11.85 14.27 7.98
C LEU A 138 11.61 15.76 7.66
N GLN A 139 11.95 16.65 8.58
CA GLN A 139 11.79 18.09 8.40
C GLN A 139 12.59 18.61 7.20
N ARG A 140 13.87 18.20 7.08
CA ARG A 140 14.73 18.56 5.93
C ARG A 140 14.18 18.07 4.59
N ASN A 141 13.55 16.89 4.60
CA ASN A 141 13.06 16.23 3.40
C ASN A 141 11.56 16.37 3.15
N TYR A 142 10.84 17.16 3.96
CA TYR A 142 9.37 17.24 3.92
C TYR A 142 8.82 17.67 2.56
N ARG A 143 9.57 18.49 1.82
CA ARG A 143 9.19 18.98 0.47
C ARG A 143 9.40 17.94 -0.64
N ARG A 144 10.06 16.81 -0.34
CA ARG A 144 10.29 15.76 -1.33
C ARG A 144 8.97 15.06 -1.62
N ALA A 145 8.52 15.19 -2.86
CA ALA A 145 7.25 14.64 -3.30
C ALA A 145 7.45 13.33 -4.07
N TYR A 146 6.54 12.40 -3.84
CA TYR A 146 6.37 11.18 -4.61
C TYR A 146 4.96 11.18 -5.20
N TYR A 147 4.87 10.84 -6.48
CA TYR A 147 3.64 10.75 -7.24
C TYR A 147 3.47 9.31 -7.69
N GLY A 148 2.29 8.76 -7.48
CA GLY A 148 2.00 7.39 -7.86
C GLY A 148 0.54 7.06 -7.64
N LYS A 149 0.29 5.80 -7.30
CA LYS A 149 -1.05 5.31 -6.95
C LYS A 149 -1.07 4.70 -5.56
N ALA A 150 -2.23 4.70 -4.94
CA ALA A 150 -2.48 4.02 -3.67
C ALA A 150 -3.75 3.19 -3.76
N PHE A 151 -3.66 1.91 -3.42
CA PHE A 151 -4.82 1.03 -3.27
C PHE A 151 -5.22 1.00 -1.80
N TYR A 152 -6.46 1.41 -1.51
CA TYR A 152 -7.08 1.43 -0.20
C TYR A 152 -8.17 0.37 -0.13
N ARG A 153 -8.16 -0.45 0.92
CA ARG A 153 -9.24 -1.37 1.27
C ARG A 153 -9.64 -1.13 2.71
N GLN A 154 -10.94 -1.08 2.96
CA GLN A 154 -11.54 -0.99 4.29
C GLN A 154 -12.61 -2.06 4.43
N ILE A 155 -12.62 -2.73 5.58
CA ILE A 155 -13.68 -3.65 5.98
C ILE A 155 -14.18 -3.22 7.36
N THR A 156 -15.49 -2.99 7.47
CA THR A 156 -16.16 -2.80 8.76
C THR A 156 -16.90 -4.07 9.15
N ARG A 157 -16.74 -4.45 10.41
CA ARG A 157 -17.50 -5.51 11.07
C ARG A 157 -18.28 -4.94 12.25
N ILE A 158 -19.51 -5.42 12.42
CA ILE A 158 -20.32 -5.17 13.61
C ILE A 158 -20.71 -6.53 14.19
N ASP A 159 -20.37 -6.75 15.46
CA ASP A 159 -20.46 -8.05 16.14
C ASP A 159 -19.86 -9.18 15.27
N ASP A 160 -18.61 -8.97 14.83
CA ASP A 160 -17.81 -9.84 13.95
C ASP A 160 -18.37 -10.09 12.54
N LYS A 161 -19.56 -9.58 12.21
CA LYS A 161 -20.16 -9.74 10.88
C LYS A 161 -19.71 -8.59 9.97
N PRO A 162 -19.20 -8.88 8.75
CA PRO A 162 -18.85 -7.83 7.80
C PRO A 162 -20.10 -7.07 7.35
N THR A 163 -20.11 -5.75 7.58
CA THR A 163 -21.22 -4.85 7.26
C THR A 163 -20.90 -3.90 6.11
N GLU A 164 -19.63 -3.58 5.90
CA GLU A 164 -19.17 -2.64 4.88
C GLU A 164 -17.82 -3.09 4.30
N LEU A 165 -17.67 -2.93 2.98
CA LEU A 165 -16.43 -3.04 2.23
C LEU A 165 -16.29 -1.80 1.36
N GLN A 166 -15.15 -1.13 1.44
CA GLN A 166 -14.81 -0.01 0.58
C GLN A 166 -13.42 -0.25 -0.01
N GLU A 167 -13.32 -0.14 -1.33
CA GLU A 167 -12.05 -0.24 -2.03
C GLU A 167 -11.88 0.95 -2.96
N VAL A 168 -10.70 1.56 -2.92
CA VAL A 168 -10.42 2.79 -3.65
C VAL A 168 -9.02 2.73 -4.22
N VAL A 169 -8.86 3.20 -5.46
CA VAL A 169 -7.56 3.52 -6.04
C VAL A 169 -7.48 5.02 -6.21
N TRP A 170 -6.50 5.63 -5.54
CA TRP A 170 -6.16 7.04 -5.70
C TRP A 170 -4.95 7.19 -6.59
N ASN A 171 -4.93 8.24 -7.41
CA ASN A 171 -3.67 8.90 -7.73
C ASN A 171 -3.25 9.67 -6.48
N VAL A 172 -2.01 9.49 -6.02
CA VAL A 172 -1.54 10.02 -4.75
C VAL A 172 -0.28 10.87 -4.92
N LYS A 173 -0.25 11.99 -4.17
CA LYS A 173 0.96 12.76 -3.87
C LYS A 173 1.29 12.55 -2.41
N SER A 174 2.46 12.02 -2.12
CA SER A 174 2.96 11.76 -0.76
C SER A 174 4.34 12.39 -0.56
N ASN A 175 4.77 12.42 0.70
CA ASN A 175 6.13 12.76 1.09
C ASN A 175 6.61 11.72 2.13
N PRO A 176 7.86 11.80 2.64
CA PRO A 176 8.37 10.86 3.64
C PRO A 176 7.64 10.86 5.00
N ALA A 177 6.63 11.71 5.21
CA ALA A 177 5.89 11.79 6.47
C ALA A 177 4.40 11.43 6.32
N ARG A 178 3.80 11.60 5.15
CA ARG A 178 2.34 11.55 4.97
C ARG A 178 1.88 11.46 3.52
N ILE A 179 0.57 11.22 3.36
CA ILE A 179 -0.17 11.61 2.16
C ILE A 179 -0.38 13.13 2.18
N GLU A 180 0.03 13.81 1.11
CA GLU A 180 -0.21 15.25 0.93
C GLU A 180 -1.55 15.52 0.25
N GLY A 181 -1.91 14.69 -0.73
CA GLY A 181 -3.18 14.78 -1.42
C GLY A 181 -3.48 13.61 -2.34
N THR A 182 -4.75 13.47 -2.68
CA THR A 182 -5.28 12.35 -3.48
C THR A 182 -6.25 12.83 -4.55
N THR A 183 -6.37 12.06 -5.63
CA THR A 183 -7.45 12.16 -6.61
C THR A 183 -8.01 10.77 -6.88
N LEU A 184 -9.34 10.62 -6.75
CA LEU A 184 -10.03 9.35 -6.97
C LEU A 184 -9.88 8.89 -8.43
N ALA A 185 -9.23 7.74 -8.62
CA ALA A 185 -9.10 7.09 -9.93
C ALA A 185 -10.23 6.07 -10.15
N GLN A 186 -10.39 5.14 -9.20
CA GLN A 186 -11.41 4.09 -9.22
C GLN A 186 -11.90 3.84 -7.79
N GLY A 187 -13.14 3.37 -7.63
CA GLY A 187 -13.68 2.99 -6.33
C GLY A 187 -14.84 2.03 -6.45
N ARG A 188 -15.01 1.18 -5.45
CA ARG A 188 -16.21 0.35 -5.26
C ARG A 188 -16.56 0.27 -3.78
N TYR A 189 -17.84 0.16 -3.52
CA TYR A 189 -18.39 0.13 -2.17
C TYR A 189 -19.49 -0.92 -2.11
N ALA A 190 -19.52 -1.70 -1.04
CA ALA A 190 -20.59 -2.63 -0.74
C ALA A 190 -20.94 -2.51 0.74
N ALA A 191 -22.23 -2.54 1.06
CA ALA A 191 -22.69 -2.57 2.44
C ALA A 191 -23.98 -3.38 2.55
N VAL A 192 -24.22 -3.94 3.73
CA VAL A 192 -25.52 -4.46 4.12
C VAL A 192 -26.19 -3.48 5.09
N GLN A 193 -27.49 -3.63 5.29
CA GLN A 193 -28.21 -2.84 6.30
C GLN A 193 -27.60 -3.11 7.68
N ALA A 194 -27.14 -2.03 8.33
CA ALA A 194 -26.49 -2.07 9.63
C ALA A 194 -26.87 -0.82 10.44
N PRO A 195 -26.77 -0.86 11.78
CA PRO A 195 -27.07 0.32 12.63
C PRO A 195 -26.20 1.54 12.35
N ILE A 196 -25.01 1.34 11.77
CA ILE A 196 -24.08 2.40 11.38
C ILE A 196 -23.20 1.95 10.21
N ASN A 197 -22.72 2.93 9.44
CA ASN A 197 -21.74 2.79 8.37
C ASN A 197 -20.58 3.74 8.62
N LEU A 198 -19.35 3.32 8.28
CA LEU A 198 -18.12 4.09 8.47
C LEU A 198 -17.48 4.44 7.11
N SER A 199 -18.34 4.72 6.13
CA SER A 199 -18.00 4.98 4.72
C SER A 199 -17.03 6.14 4.44
N ASN A 200 -16.59 6.88 5.46
CA ASN A 200 -15.62 7.98 5.32
C ASN A 200 -14.37 7.78 6.20
N PHE A 201 -14.15 6.56 6.72
CA PHE A 201 -13.02 6.25 7.59
C PHE A 201 -11.66 6.32 6.84
N SER A 202 -11.65 6.35 5.50
CA SER A 202 -10.45 6.64 4.71
C SER A 202 -9.81 8.00 5.03
N VAL A 203 -10.58 8.95 5.59
CA VAL A 203 -10.06 10.26 5.99
C VAL A 203 -8.94 10.16 7.03
N TYR A 204 -8.96 9.16 7.92
CA TYR A 204 -7.89 8.97 8.91
C TYR A 204 -6.59 8.62 8.20
N THR A 205 -6.62 7.67 7.27
CA THR A 205 -5.48 7.30 6.42
C THR A 205 -4.95 8.50 5.66
N ARG A 206 -5.83 9.26 4.99
CA ARG A 206 -5.42 10.38 4.13
C ARG A 206 -4.93 11.60 4.91
N LYS A 207 -5.36 11.79 6.18
CA LYS A 207 -4.94 12.92 7.02
C LYS A 207 -3.76 12.61 7.94
N PHE A 208 -3.58 11.35 8.35
CA PHE A 208 -2.50 10.99 9.27
C PHE A 208 -1.12 11.22 8.63
N GLY A 209 -0.17 11.57 9.48
CA GLY A 209 1.21 11.81 9.10
C GLY A 209 2.09 11.84 10.33
N LEU A 210 3.36 11.47 10.15
CA LEU A 210 4.36 11.50 11.21
C LEU A 210 4.74 12.92 11.64
N PHE A 211 4.66 13.86 10.70
CA PHE A 211 5.02 15.26 10.87
C PHE A 211 4.22 16.11 9.86
N ASP A 212 3.91 17.35 10.24
CA ASP A 212 3.31 18.35 9.37
C ASP A 212 4.01 19.70 9.52
N ALA A 213 4.73 20.14 8.49
CA ALA A 213 5.46 21.41 8.51
C ALA A 213 4.54 22.65 8.61
N GLN A 214 3.23 22.51 8.42
CA GLN A 214 2.26 23.60 8.59
C GLN A 214 1.68 23.67 10.00
N GLN A 215 1.85 22.64 10.82
CA GLN A 215 1.44 22.69 12.22
C GLN A 215 2.48 23.42 13.05
N ASP A 216 2.02 24.16 14.05
CA ASP A 216 2.89 24.78 15.05
C ASP A 216 3.63 23.68 15.82
N SER A 217 4.95 23.60 15.58
CA SER A 217 5.80 22.57 16.16
C SER A 217 6.00 22.76 17.66
N THR A 218 5.76 23.97 18.21
CA THR A 218 5.93 24.27 19.64
C THR A 218 4.81 23.66 20.50
N THR A 219 3.64 23.41 19.90
CA THR A 219 2.48 22.81 20.58
C THR A 219 2.18 21.39 20.12
N SER A 220 2.97 20.85 19.20
CA SER A 220 2.78 19.49 18.68
C SER A 220 2.91 18.41 19.76
N LEU A 221 1.97 17.46 19.72
CA LEU A 221 1.94 16.26 20.56
C LEU A 221 2.46 15.02 19.83
N ALA A 222 2.88 15.16 18.56
CA ALA A 222 3.43 14.05 17.78
C ALA A 222 4.77 13.58 18.36
N LEU A 223 5.07 12.28 18.20
CA LEU A 223 6.37 11.70 18.59
C LEU A 223 7.54 12.40 17.89
N LEU A 224 7.43 12.59 16.58
CA LEU A 224 8.43 13.26 15.75
C LEU A 224 8.16 14.77 15.79
N SER A 225 8.59 15.39 16.87
CA SER A 225 8.45 16.82 17.12
C SER A 225 9.59 17.33 18.01
N PRO A 226 9.78 18.67 18.11
CA PRO A 226 10.73 19.25 19.07
C PRO A 226 10.40 18.95 20.54
N ASN A 227 9.18 18.48 20.83
CA ASN A 227 8.68 18.24 22.18
C ASN A 227 8.80 16.77 22.61
N VAL A 228 9.55 15.93 21.90
CA VAL A 228 9.63 14.49 22.18
C VAL A 228 10.01 14.19 23.63
N GLU A 229 11.03 14.85 24.18
CA GLU A 229 11.48 14.66 25.57
C GLU A 229 10.41 15.06 26.59
N LYS A 230 9.69 16.16 26.30
CA LYS A 230 8.60 16.67 27.12
C LYS A 230 7.38 15.74 27.11
N ASN A 231 7.08 15.13 25.97
CA ASN A 231 5.81 14.45 25.76
C ASN A 231 5.88 12.93 25.95
N TYR A 232 7.05 12.30 25.80
CA TYR A 232 7.18 10.85 25.73
C TYR A 232 8.27 10.29 26.68
N LEU A 233 8.01 9.08 27.15
CA LEU A 233 9.02 8.14 27.63
C LEU A 233 9.45 7.27 26.45
N LEU A 234 10.76 7.08 26.28
CA LEU A 234 11.33 6.26 25.21
C LEU A 234 12.22 5.17 25.80
N GLU A 235 12.16 3.98 25.20
CA GLU A 235 13.00 2.85 25.57
C GLU A 235 13.50 2.15 24.30
N LEU A 236 14.82 2.01 24.17
CA LEU A 236 15.45 1.25 23.11
C LEU A 236 15.32 -0.25 23.42
N LYS A 237 14.53 -0.96 22.63
CA LYS A 237 14.30 -2.41 22.78
C LYS A 237 15.42 -3.24 22.17
N GLY A 238 16.10 -2.72 21.16
CA GLY A 238 17.22 -3.40 20.53
C GLY A 238 17.65 -2.73 19.23
N ILE A 239 18.72 -3.24 18.66
CA ILE A 239 19.18 -2.88 17.32
C ILE A 239 19.24 -4.17 16.52
N VAL A 240 18.59 -4.18 15.35
CA VAL A 240 18.59 -5.33 14.44
C VAL A 240 19.45 -5.04 13.21
N GLY A 241 20.41 -5.91 12.91
CA GLY A 241 21.33 -5.75 11.77
C GLY A 241 22.57 -6.67 11.82
N GLU A 242 23.29 -6.75 10.70
CA GLU A 242 24.56 -7.46 10.56
C GLU A 242 25.73 -6.64 11.12
N ASP A 243 25.85 -6.52 12.45
CA ASP A 243 26.99 -5.93 13.19
C ASP A 243 26.80 -4.52 13.78
N SER A 244 27.70 -4.12 14.69
CA SER A 244 27.60 -2.99 15.63
C SER A 244 27.71 -1.58 15.03
N THR A 245 27.89 -1.45 13.72
CA THR A 245 28.08 -0.17 13.01
C THR A 245 26.89 0.23 12.13
N GLY A 246 25.91 -0.67 11.93
CA GLY A 246 24.71 -0.45 11.13
C GLY A 246 23.45 -1.06 11.76
N GLY A 247 22.31 -0.93 11.09
CA GLY A 247 21.06 -1.58 11.50
C GLY A 247 19.91 -0.63 11.83
N VAL A 248 18.83 -1.21 12.34
CA VAL A 248 17.58 -0.52 12.65
C VAL A 248 17.33 -0.57 14.15
N ALA A 249 17.26 0.60 14.78
CA ALA A 249 16.92 0.74 16.18
C ALA A 249 15.40 0.57 16.37
N GLU A 250 15.00 -0.33 17.27
CA GLU A 250 13.63 -0.47 17.72
C GLU A 250 13.42 0.34 19.00
N ILE A 251 12.65 1.42 18.92
CA ILE A 251 12.41 2.31 20.06
C ILE A 251 10.92 2.27 20.39
N SER A 252 10.58 1.73 21.55
CA SER A 252 9.23 1.87 22.10
C SER A 252 9.03 3.26 22.70
N PHE A 253 7.80 3.76 22.62
CA PHE A 253 7.41 5.04 23.18
C PHE A 253 6.06 4.96 23.88
N GLU A 254 5.89 5.76 24.92
CA GLU A 254 4.60 6.01 25.56
C GLU A 254 4.49 7.48 25.97
N THR A 255 3.31 8.08 25.83
CA THR A 255 3.05 9.44 26.31
C THR A 255 3.22 9.51 27.82
N ARG A 256 3.94 10.52 28.31
CA ARG A 256 4.12 10.73 29.75
C ARG A 256 2.79 10.90 30.50
N PRO A 257 2.71 10.52 31.78
CA PRO A 257 1.50 10.66 32.59
C PRO A 257 0.92 12.08 32.60
N GLU A 258 1.75 13.11 32.54
CA GLU A 258 1.36 14.53 32.59
C GLU A 258 0.67 15.02 31.30
N VAL A 259 0.82 14.30 30.19
CA VAL A 259 0.23 14.67 28.89
C VAL A 259 -1.17 14.08 28.75
N LYS A 260 -2.18 14.91 28.46
CA LYS A 260 -3.57 14.42 28.29
C LYS A 260 -3.74 13.48 27.09
N TYR A 261 -3.03 13.74 26.00
CA TYR A 261 -3.00 12.86 24.84
C TYR A 261 -2.33 11.54 25.20
N ARG A 262 -2.99 10.43 24.90
CA ARG A 262 -2.50 9.08 25.19
C ARG A 262 -2.14 8.37 23.89
N ALA A 263 -0.88 7.98 23.78
CA ALA A 263 -0.40 7.16 22.68
C ALA A 263 0.79 6.32 23.15
N GLN A 264 0.88 5.11 22.63
CA GLN A 264 2.02 4.23 22.85
C GLN A 264 2.33 3.46 21.57
N GLY A 265 3.55 2.98 21.42
CA GLY A 265 3.91 2.21 20.25
C GLY A 265 5.40 2.03 20.08
N THR A 266 5.80 1.82 18.83
CA THR A 266 7.19 1.55 18.47
C THR A 266 7.53 2.27 17.17
N ILE A 267 8.72 2.87 17.12
CA ILE A 267 9.31 3.44 15.93
C ILE A 267 10.60 2.70 15.60
N TRP A 268 10.79 2.40 14.32
CA TRP A 268 11.99 1.75 13.81
C TRP A 268 12.78 2.73 12.95
N ILE A 269 14.00 3.01 13.37
CA ILE A 269 14.85 4.04 12.78
C ILE A 269 16.15 3.41 12.32
N ASP A 270 16.44 3.56 11.03
CA ASP A 270 17.74 3.19 10.48
C ASP A 270 18.84 4.09 11.08
N ILE A 271 19.83 3.49 11.72
CA ILE A 271 20.81 4.20 12.57
C ILE A 271 21.79 5.03 11.72
N GLU A 272 22.08 4.60 10.50
CA GLU A 272 23.01 5.27 9.60
C GLU A 272 22.35 6.47 8.93
N THR A 273 21.14 6.27 8.42
CA THR A 273 20.44 7.26 7.61
C THR A 273 19.51 8.16 8.42
N ASN A 274 19.15 7.76 9.65
CA ASN A 274 18.10 8.37 10.46
C ASN A 274 16.73 8.33 9.76
N GLN A 275 16.51 7.37 8.86
CA GLN A 275 15.23 7.17 8.20
C GLN A 275 14.27 6.44 9.14
N VAL A 276 13.01 6.90 9.20
CA VAL A 276 11.93 6.09 9.78
C VAL A 276 11.60 4.97 8.79
N VAL A 277 11.83 3.72 9.20
CA VAL A 277 11.57 2.51 8.40
C VAL A 277 10.13 2.04 8.63
N ARG A 278 9.72 2.01 9.90
CA ARG A 278 8.38 1.63 10.33
C ARG A 278 7.94 2.48 11.52
N TYR A 279 6.65 2.69 11.63
CA TYR A 279 6.03 3.37 12.75
C TYR A 279 4.73 2.65 13.11
N ARG A 280 4.55 2.33 14.38
CA ARG A 280 3.31 1.77 14.93
C ARG A 280 2.89 2.57 16.14
N MET A 281 1.63 2.99 16.20
CA MET A 281 1.04 3.70 17.32
C MET A 281 -0.32 3.11 17.67
N VAL A 282 -0.64 3.07 18.95
CA VAL A 282 -1.94 2.74 19.51
C VAL A 282 -2.38 3.94 20.36
N GLN A 283 -3.59 4.43 20.12
CA GLN A 283 -4.22 5.46 20.95
C GLN A 283 -5.60 4.99 21.42
N PRO A 284 -5.98 5.24 22.69
CA PRO A 284 -7.27 4.85 23.25
C PRO A 284 -8.34 5.91 22.94
N SER A 285 -8.33 6.42 21.70
CA SER A 285 -9.29 7.44 21.28
C SER A 285 -9.54 7.41 19.79
N PHE A 286 -10.76 7.79 19.43
CA PHE A 286 -11.24 7.96 18.07
C PHE A 286 -12.24 9.11 18.08
N THR A 287 -12.19 9.96 17.05
CA THR A 287 -13.13 11.09 16.91
C THR A 287 -14.12 10.77 15.81
N GLY A 288 -15.27 10.20 16.14
CA GLY A 288 -16.36 9.98 15.20
C GLY A 288 -17.70 10.42 15.77
N SER A 289 -18.68 10.60 14.90
CA SER A 289 -20.06 10.93 15.27
C SER A 289 -21.04 10.03 14.54
N THR A 290 -22.25 9.99 15.06
CA THR A 290 -23.38 9.24 14.51
C THR A 290 -24.50 10.23 14.16
N ASN A 291 -25.40 9.85 13.26
CA ASN A 291 -26.61 10.64 12.99
C ASN A 291 -27.68 10.48 14.09
N ASN A 292 -27.60 9.42 14.89
CA ASN A 292 -28.46 9.18 16.04
C ASN A 292 -27.84 9.77 17.31
N LEU A 293 -28.40 10.89 17.79
CA LEU A 293 -27.90 11.63 18.97
C LEU A 293 -27.83 10.79 20.27
N ARG A 294 -28.55 9.65 20.34
CA ARG A 294 -28.49 8.74 21.49
C ARG A 294 -27.31 7.78 21.43
N GLN A 295 -26.67 7.63 20.28
CA GLN A 295 -25.55 6.73 20.08
C GLN A 295 -24.22 7.44 20.37
N LYS A 296 -23.31 6.71 21.00
CA LYS A 296 -21.94 7.18 21.27
C LYS A 296 -20.94 6.07 21.02
N PHE A 297 -19.79 6.44 20.50
CA PHE A 297 -18.63 5.56 20.48
C PHE A 297 -17.98 5.54 21.87
N THR A 298 -17.75 4.35 22.41
CA THR A 298 -17.03 4.14 23.67
C THR A 298 -15.89 3.15 23.47
N ASP A 299 -14.97 3.11 24.43
CA ASP A 299 -13.87 2.12 24.50
C ASP A 299 -13.05 2.04 23.20
N ALA A 300 -12.87 3.19 22.55
CA ALA A 300 -12.21 3.27 21.27
C ALA A 300 -10.70 3.02 21.42
N LYS A 301 -10.16 2.21 20.52
CA LYS A 301 -8.72 1.99 20.35
C LYS A 301 -8.42 2.02 18.86
N LEU A 302 -7.59 2.96 18.47
CA LEU A 302 -7.11 3.12 17.10
C LEU A 302 -5.64 2.72 17.03
N THR A 303 -5.32 1.74 16.22
CA THR A 303 -3.96 1.31 15.88
C THR A 303 -3.61 1.84 14.50
N ILE A 304 -2.45 2.47 14.35
CA ILE A 304 -1.96 3.03 13.11
C ILE A 304 -0.58 2.47 12.84
N GLU A 305 -0.37 1.95 11.64
CA GLU A 305 0.93 1.46 11.19
C GLU A 305 1.32 2.12 9.86
N MET A 306 2.59 2.47 9.73
CA MET A 306 3.18 3.00 8.52
C MET A 306 4.50 2.28 8.27
N ALA A 307 4.75 1.92 7.01
CA ALA A 307 6.05 1.44 6.56
C ALA A 307 6.52 2.26 5.35
N PHE A 308 7.83 2.40 5.24
CA PHE A 308 8.49 3.17 4.20
C PHE A 308 9.45 2.26 3.46
N ARG A 309 9.56 2.47 2.15
CA ARG A 309 10.55 1.73 1.34
C ARG A 309 11.97 2.03 1.86
N PRO A 310 12.98 1.22 1.53
CA PRO A 310 14.37 1.60 1.80
C PRO A 310 14.74 2.86 1.00
N GLY A 311 15.25 3.90 1.67
CA GLY A 311 15.66 5.15 1.01
C GLY A 311 17.06 5.09 0.37
N GLY A 312 17.82 4.04 0.67
CA GLY A 312 19.23 3.94 0.28
C GLY A 312 20.02 5.20 0.67
N LYS A 313 20.95 5.63 -0.18
CA LYS A 313 21.76 6.84 0.04
C LYS A 313 20.96 8.15 0.11
N ALA A 314 19.69 8.15 -0.28
CA ALA A 314 18.84 9.33 -0.20
C ALA A 314 18.31 9.57 1.23
N SER A 315 18.47 8.59 2.14
CA SER A 315 18.10 8.65 3.57
C SER A 315 16.62 8.98 3.86
N VAL A 316 15.77 9.00 2.83
CA VAL A 316 14.31 9.14 2.89
C VAL A 316 13.66 8.41 1.73
N ALA A 317 12.49 7.83 1.97
CA ALA A 317 11.79 7.01 1.02
C ALA A 317 10.31 7.35 0.93
N PRO A 318 9.64 6.96 -0.17
CA PRO A 318 8.18 7.04 -0.23
C PRO A 318 7.51 6.12 0.79
N LEU A 319 6.26 6.46 1.12
CA LEU A 319 5.35 5.55 1.81
C LEU A 319 5.24 4.25 1.04
N GLU A 320 5.28 3.14 1.74
CA GLU A 320 5.03 1.83 1.16
C GLU A 320 3.63 1.33 1.52
N LEU A 321 3.27 1.53 2.77
CA LEU A 321 2.08 0.98 3.39
C LEU A 321 1.57 1.92 4.48
N MET A 322 0.24 1.97 4.63
CA MET A 322 -0.42 2.41 5.86
C MET A 322 -1.52 1.41 6.25
N LYS A 323 -1.64 1.09 7.54
CA LYS A 323 -2.73 0.30 8.11
C LYS A 323 -3.40 1.06 9.24
N MET A 324 -4.72 0.96 9.34
CA MET A 324 -5.45 1.47 10.51
C MET A 324 -6.51 0.48 10.96
N ASP A 325 -6.45 0.12 12.23
CA ASP A 325 -7.43 -0.75 12.89
C ASP A 325 -8.11 0.01 14.03
N LEU A 326 -9.42 0.20 13.93
CA LEU A 326 -10.27 0.76 14.98
C LEU A 326 -11.06 -0.37 15.64
N THR A 327 -11.02 -0.45 16.96
CA THR A 327 -11.98 -1.21 17.78
C THR A 327 -12.74 -0.24 18.68
N THR A 328 -14.07 -0.28 18.69
CA THR A 328 -14.90 0.59 19.53
C THR A 328 -16.27 -0.04 19.75
N ASN A 329 -16.99 0.40 20.77
CA ASN A 329 -18.38 0.02 21.00
C ASN A 329 -19.31 1.14 20.57
N LEU A 330 -20.43 0.80 19.92
CA LEU A 330 -21.55 1.70 19.71
C LEU A 330 -22.56 1.52 20.83
N ALA A 331 -22.49 2.40 21.82
CA ALA A 331 -23.41 2.40 22.95
C ALA A 331 -24.67 3.20 22.61
N GLU A 332 -25.83 2.67 22.98
CA GLU A 332 -27.13 3.37 22.93
C GLU A 332 -27.91 3.06 24.22
N PRO A 333 -28.47 4.06 24.93
CA PRO A 333 -29.16 3.82 26.19
C PRO A 333 -30.31 2.81 26.06
N GLY A 334 -30.27 1.75 26.87
CA GLY A 334 -31.27 0.67 26.87
C GLY A 334 -31.00 -0.46 25.89
N LYS A 335 -29.86 -0.45 25.18
CA LYS A 335 -29.41 -1.52 24.29
C LYS A 335 -28.05 -2.05 24.72
N GLN A 336 -27.77 -3.31 24.37
CA GLN A 336 -26.42 -3.85 24.48
C GLN A 336 -25.49 -3.09 23.51
N PRO A 337 -24.29 -2.67 23.94
CA PRO A 337 -23.33 -2.04 23.03
C PRO A 337 -22.94 -2.99 21.89
N LEU A 338 -22.91 -2.46 20.67
CA LEU A 338 -22.48 -3.23 19.50
C LEU A 338 -20.98 -3.08 19.31
N ALA A 339 -20.27 -4.21 19.17
CA ALA A 339 -18.84 -4.18 18.91
C ALA A 339 -18.58 -3.78 17.46
N ILE A 340 -17.76 -2.77 17.23
CA ILE A 340 -17.37 -2.29 15.91
C ILE A 340 -15.88 -2.48 15.71
N ASN A 341 -15.52 -3.14 14.60
CA ASN A 341 -14.15 -3.22 14.14
C ASN A 341 -14.05 -2.67 12.71
N VAL A 342 -13.17 -1.70 12.50
CA VAL A 342 -12.80 -1.25 11.15
C VAL A 342 -11.35 -1.57 10.94
N SER A 343 -11.04 -2.31 9.88
CA SER A 343 -9.67 -2.50 9.41
C SER A 343 -9.51 -1.86 8.06
N SER A 344 -8.44 -1.10 7.88
CA SER A 344 -8.07 -0.53 6.60
C SER A 344 -6.60 -0.73 6.28
N PHE A 345 -6.33 -0.92 5.00
CA PHE A 345 -5.01 -1.17 4.44
C PHE A 345 -4.81 -0.29 3.21
N THR A 346 -3.65 0.34 3.09
CA THR A 346 -3.28 1.20 1.96
C THR A 346 -1.90 0.83 1.45
N TYR A 347 -1.80 0.41 0.20
CA TYR A 347 -0.52 0.09 -0.43
C TYR A 347 -0.18 1.08 -1.54
N PHE A 348 1.06 1.56 -1.57
CA PHE A 348 1.54 2.59 -2.50
C PHE A 348 2.42 1.98 -3.59
N PHE A 349 2.10 2.27 -4.85
CA PHE A 349 2.75 1.69 -6.03
C PHE A 349 2.89 2.72 -7.15
N ASP A 350 3.65 2.34 -8.20
CA ASP A 350 4.00 3.22 -9.33
C ASP A 350 4.56 4.59 -8.90
N GLN A 351 5.35 4.61 -7.82
CA GLN A 351 5.83 5.84 -7.22
C GLN A 351 7.07 6.38 -7.95
N ALA A 352 7.01 7.64 -8.36
CA ALA A 352 8.07 8.38 -9.00
C ALA A 352 8.21 9.78 -8.40
N THR A 353 9.35 10.44 -8.61
CA THR A 353 9.58 11.83 -8.15
C THR A 353 9.08 12.87 -9.16
N LYS A 354 8.75 12.45 -10.39
CA LYS A 354 8.25 13.34 -11.45
C LYS A 354 6.76 13.62 -11.25
N ALA A 355 6.38 14.90 -11.26
CA ALA A 355 4.98 15.32 -11.18
C ALA A 355 4.18 14.85 -12.41
N THR A 356 2.91 14.48 -12.19
CA THR A 356 2.03 13.91 -13.22
C THR A 356 0.99 14.89 -13.78
N GLY A 357 1.04 16.18 -13.38
CA GLY A 357 0.08 17.21 -13.81
C GLY A 357 -1.35 17.06 -13.23
N LEU A 358 -1.64 15.95 -12.54
CA LEU A 358 -2.92 15.74 -11.87
C LEU A 358 -3.09 16.67 -10.66
N PRO A 359 -4.32 17.11 -10.34
CA PRO A 359 -4.61 17.76 -9.07
C PRO A 359 -4.51 16.74 -7.94
N TYR A 360 -4.12 17.18 -6.74
CA TYR A 360 -4.05 16.35 -5.54
C TYR A 360 -4.68 17.10 -4.37
N ALA A 361 -5.93 16.77 -4.04
CA ALA A 361 -6.66 17.45 -2.98
C ALA A 361 -6.23 16.91 -1.61
N ARG A 362 -5.98 17.83 -0.66
CA ARG A 362 -5.72 17.46 0.73
C ARG A 362 -7.02 16.99 1.38
N ALA A 363 -6.95 15.91 2.16
CA ALA A 363 -8.13 15.33 2.78
C ALA A 363 -8.78 16.26 3.82
N THR A 364 -10.11 16.31 3.83
CA THR A 364 -10.91 17.14 4.73
C THR A 364 -11.94 16.29 5.49
N LEU A 365 -12.37 16.75 6.68
CA LEU A 365 -13.42 16.05 7.44
C LEU A 365 -14.80 16.15 6.79
N THR A 366 -14.95 17.04 5.82
CA THR A 366 -16.15 17.24 5.01
C THR A 366 -16.18 16.35 3.77
N ASP A 367 -15.09 15.64 3.47
CA ASP A 367 -15.07 14.67 2.38
C ASP A 367 -16.18 13.63 2.57
N ARG A 368 -16.70 13.11 1.46
CA ARG A 368 -17.74 12.08 1.42
C ARG A 368 -17.34 11.00 0.43
N ASP A 369 -16.59 10.01 0.90
CA ASP A 369 -15.99 9.02 -0.01
C ASP A 369 -17.05 8.23 -0.79
N LEU A 370 -18.16 7.84 -0.14
CA LEU A 370 -19.24 7.10 -0.81
C LEU A 370 -19.85 7.89 -1.97
N ASP A 371 -20.07 9.18 -1.80
CA ASP A 371 -20.62 10.05 -2.85
C ASP A 371 -19.62 10.18 -4.00
N ALA A 372 -18.34 10.35 -3.69
CA ALA A 372 -17.27 10.40 -4.68
C ALA A 372 -17.15 9.09 -5.48
N ILE A 373 -17.27 7.93 -4.81
CA ILE A 373 -17.26 6.61 -5.45
C ILE A 373 -18.46 6.45 -6.38
N LYS A 374 -19.68 6.76 -5.92
CA LYS A 374 -20.90 6.65 -6.72
C LYS A 374 -20.89 7.55 -7.97
N ALA A 375 -20.20 8.69 -7.90
CA ALA A 375 -20.05 9.60 -9.03
C ALA A 375 -19.07 9.09 -10.11
N LYS A 376 -18.30 8.02 -9.85
CA LYS A 376 -17.36 7.45 -10.82
C LYS A 376 -17.98 6.27 -11.57
N PRO A 377 -17.80 6.17 -12.90
CA PRO A 377 -18.17 4.97 -13.64
C PRO A 377 -17.42 3.76 -13.12
N TYR A 378 -18.13 2.66 -12.88
CA TYR A 378 -17.53 1.41 -12.45
C TYR A 378 -16.82 0.70 -13.63
N ASP A 379 -15.58 0.30 -13.42
CA ASP A 379 -14.77 -0.45 -14.38
C ASP A 379 -14.59 -1.92 -13.93
N PRO A 380 -15.43 -2.87 -14.44
CA PRO A 380 -15.33 -4.28 -14.05
C PRO A 380 -14.01 -4.94 -14.43
N GLU A 381 -13.42 -4.57 -15.57
CA GLU A 381 -12.18 -5.19 -16.05
C GLU A 381 -10.99 -4.75 -15.20
N PHE A 382 -10.97 -3.50 -14.77
CA PHE A 382 -9.99 -3.01 -13.81
C PHE A 382 -10.03 -3.84 -12.52
N TRP A 383 -11.20 -4.05 -11.93
CA TRP A 383 -11.33 -4.77 -10.66
C TRP A 383 -11.06 -6.28 -10.77
N ALA A 384 -11.33 -6.88 -11.94
CA ALA A 384 -11.05 -8.28 -12.19
C ALA A 384 -9.56 -8.56 -12.40
N ASN A 385 -8.83 -7.63 -13.05
CA ASN A 385 -7.48 -7.89 -13.56
C ASN A 385 -6.38 -7.12 -12.83
N ASN A 386 -6.69 -6.21 -11.90
CA ASN A 386 -5.68 -5.40 -11.24
C ASN A 386 -4.88 -6.21 -10.19
N PRO A 387 -3.57 -6.45 -10.40
CA PRO A 387 -2.76 -7.32 -9.54
C PRO A 387 -2.47 -6.71 -8.16
N VAL A 388 -2.68 -5.40 -7.97
CA VAL A 388 -2.50 -4.73 -6.68
C VAL A 388 -3.66 -5.03 -5.72
N VAL A 389 -4.80 -5.49 -6.25
CA VAL A 389 -5.98 -5.91 -5.48
C VAL A 389 -5.75 -7.32 -4.91
N LYS A 390 -4.53 -7.67 -4.48
CA LYS A 390 -4.23 -8.99 -3.92
C LYS A 390 -5.10 -9.19 -2.67
N ARG A 391 -5.74 -10.35 -2.57
CA ARG A 391 -6.77 -10.65 -1.57
C ARG A 391 -6.22 -11.70 -0.63
N THR A 392 -6.27 -11.44 0.67
CA THR A 392 -6.06 -12.50 1.64
C THR A 392 -7.25 -13.47 1.59
N PRO A 393 -7.14 -14.74 2.00
CA PRO A 393 -8.28 -15.66 2.03
C PRO A 393 -9.47 -15.11 2.84
N ALA A 394 -9.21 -14.40 3.94
CA ALA A 394 -10.23 -13.74 4.75
C ALA A 394 -10.89 -12.55 4.03
N GLU A 395 -10.14 -11.83 3.19
CA GLU A 395 -10.68 -10.75 2.36
C GLU A 395 -11.48 -11.30 1.17
N GLU A 396 -11.03 -12.39 0.56
CA GLU A 396 -11.76 -13.08 -0.50
C GLU A 396 -13.12 -13.59 0.01
N GLU A 397 -13.18 -14.15 1.22
CA GLU A 397 -14.44 -14.57 1.83
C GLU A 397 -15.43 -13.38 1.94
N VAL A 398 -14.96 -12.24 2.45
CA VAL A 398 -15.79 -11.04 2.62
C VAL A 398 -16.24 -10.48 1.26
N VAL A 399 -15.32 -10.35 0.30
CA VAL A 399 -15.61 -9.85 -1.05
C VAL A 399 -16.60 -10.78 -1.75
N SER A 400 -16.33 -12.09 -1.75
CA SER A 400 -17.21 -13.12 -2.32
C SER A 400 -18.60 -13.10 -1.66
N ALA A 401 -18.69 -12.85 -0.35
CA ALA A 401 -19.98 -12.72 0.34
C ALA A 401 -20.78 -11.50 -0.14
N PHE A 402 -20.13 -10.35 -0.38
CA PHE A 402 -20.79 -9.17 -0.94
C PHE A 402 -21.14 -9.35 -2.43
N GLU A 403 -20.28 -9.99 -3.22
CA GLU A 403 -20.53 -10.31 -4.64
C GLU A 403 -21.72 -11.26 -4.80
N LYS A 404 -21.78 -12.35 -4.01
CA LYS A 404 -22.92 -13.31 -4.02
C LYS A 404 -24.24 -12.65 -3.63
N LYS A 405 -24.21 -11.67 -2.72
CA LYS A 405 -25.40 -10.92 -2.28
C LYS A 405 -25.81 -9.79 -3.23
N GLY A 406 -25.06 -9.54 -4.31
CA GLY A 406 -25.30 -8.41 -5.20
C GLY A 406 -25.16 -7.05 -4.51
N ALA A 407 -24.41 -6.99 -3.40
CA ALA A 407 -24.36 -5.84 -2.50
C ALA A 407 -23.54 -4.66 -3.05
N PHE A 408 -22.85 -4.85 -4.17
CA PHE A 408 -22.28 -3.76 -4.97
C PHE A 408 -23.34 -3.02 -5.81
N GLY A 409 -24.60 -3.47 -5.82
CA GLY A 409 -25.70 -2.84 -6.55
C GLY A 409 -25.45 -2.79 -8.06
N SER A 410 -25.78 -1.66 -8.70
CA SER A 410 -25.53 -1.42 -10.13
C SER A 410 -24.05 -1.27 -10.48
N MET A 411 -23.16 -1.24 -9.48
CA MET A 411 -21.72 -1.17 -9.69
C MET A 411 -21.10 -2.53 -10.06
N VAL A 412 -21.86 -3.61 -10.24
CA VAL A 412 -21.31 -4.84 -10.84
C VAL A 412 -22.34 -5.37 -11.83
N LYS A 413 -22.00 -5.49 -13.11
CA LYS A 413 -22.87 -6.20 -14.07
C LYS A 413 -22.98 -7.65 -13.60
N LYS A 414 -24.22 -8.16 -13.48
CA LYS A 414 -24.51 -9.57 -13.19
C LYS A 414 -23.67 -10.44 -14.15
N PRO A 415 -22.89 -11.42 -13.67
CA PRO A 415 -22.13 -12.28 -14.56
C PRO A 415 -23.10 -12.96 -15.54
N ALA A 416 -22.77 -12.92 -16.84
CA ALA A 416 -23.56 -13.60 -17.85
C ALA A 416 -23.60 -15.11 -17.51
N PRO A 417 -24.77 -15.76 -17.61
CA PRO A 417 -24.86 -17.19 -17.35
C PRO A 417 -23.89 -17.92 -18.28
N LYS A 418 -23.01 -18.76 -17.70
CA LYS A 418 -22.12 -19.62 -18.48
C LYS A 418 -22.98 -20.46 -19.43
N ALA A 419 -22.69 -20.37 -20.72
CA ALA A 419 -23.37 -21.20 -21.72
C ALA A 419 -23.24 -22.67 -21.32
N PRO A 420 -24.32 -23.48 -21.40
CA PRO A 420 -24.24 -24.88 -21.06
C PRO A 420 -23.24 -25.56 -21.98
N ILE A 421 -22.25 -26.22 -21.37
CA ILE A 421 -21.33 -27.11 -22.07
C ILE A 421 -22.21 -28.21 -22.66
N ARG A 422 -22.42 -28.17 -23.99
CA ARG A 422 -22.97 -29.31 -24.71
C ARG A 422 -21.97 -30.46 -24.54
N ARG A 423 -22.42 -31.51 -23.86
CA ARG A 423 -21.69 -32.76 -23.71
C ARG A 423 -21.47 -33.44 -25.05
#